data_AF-A0A183SBL2-F1
#
_entry.id   AF-A0A183SBL2-F1
#
_cell.length_a   1.000
_cell.length_b   1.000
_cell.length_c   1.000
_cell.angle_alpha   90.00
_cell.angle_beta   90.00
_cell.angle_gamma   90.00
#
_symmetry.space_group_name_H-M   'P 1'
#
loop_
_entity.id
_entity.type
_entity.pdbx_description
1 polymer ?
#
loop_
_entity_poly.entity_id
_entity_poly.type
_entity_poly.pdbx_seq_one_letter_code
_entity_poly.pdbx_strand_id
1 'polypeptide(L)'
;MSAYLDTLNPDNFIIGIIHLPPGRTAKSLLAPTEPVLKVLQKFFRKFEKHPGQTLHKKIPSLKEDEEVLLVAESAADPTSGNVQSRLPFVGRSSGGGYCLRQLPAHRLHIRVSKR
;
A
#
# COMPACT_ATOMS: atom_id res chain seq x y z
N MET A 1 3.59 18.96 -9.58
CA MET A 1 4.77 19.56 -8.92
C MET A 1 5.65 18.43 -8.42
N SER A 2 6.93 18.37 -8.83
CA SER A 2 7.90 17.42 -8.28
C SER A 2 8.33 17.92 -6.90
N ALA A 3 7.82 17.32 -5.82
CA ALA A 3 8.30 17.62 -4.47
C ALA A 3 9.72 17.05 -4.28
N TYR A 4 10.62 17.81 -3.66
CA TYR A 4 11.96 17.35 -3.32
C TYR A 4 11.93 16.42 -2.11
N LEU A 5 12.66 15.32 -2.15
CA LEU A 5 12.53 14.20 -1.19
C LEU A 5 12.94 14.59 0.25
N ASP A 6 13.93 15.46 0.39
CA ASP A 6 14.40 16.05 1.65
C ASP A 6 13.39 17.02 2.27
N THR A 7 12.52 17.63 1.47
CA THR A 7 11.48 18.56 1.93
C THR A 7 10.14 17.90 2.23
N LEU A 8 9.98 16.61 1.95
CA LEU A 8 8.72 15.90 2.20
C LEU A 8 8.45 15.82 3.71
N ASN A 9 7.25 16.16 4.15
CA ASN A 9 6.78 15.73 5.47
C ASN A 9 6.24 14.28 5.33
N PRO A 10 6.86 13.25 5.94
CA PRO A 10 6.41 11.87 5.83
C PRO A 10 4.97 11.67 6.29
N ASP A 11 4.51 12.47 7.25
CA ASP A 11 3.15 12.37 7.81
C ASP A 11 2.06 12.79 6.81
N ASN A 12 2.45 13.49 5.73
CA ASN A 12 1.53 13.88 4.66
C ASN A 12 1.36 12.78 3.59
N PHE A 13 2.13 11.69 3.66
CA PHE A 13 2.13 10.66 2.62
C PHE A 13 1.87 9.29 3.19
N ILE A 14 1.06 8.53 2.46
CA ILE A 14 0.88 7.11 2.69
C ILE A 14 1.61 6.35 1.61
N ILE A 15 2.62 5.59 2.02
CA ILE A 15 3.40 4.72 1.16
C ILE A 15 2.98 3.30 1.46
N GLY A 16 2.41 2.61 0.48
CA GLY A 16 2.02 1.21 0.59
C GLY A 16 2.87 0.32 -0.30
N ILE A 17 3.41 -0.77 0.25
CA ILE A 17 3.98 -1.85 -0.56
C ILE A 17 2.90 -2.91 -0.72
N ILE A 18 2.52 -3.23 -1.95
CA ILE A 18 1.56 -4.31 -2.21
C ILE A 18 2.32 -5.58 -2.58
N HIS A 19 2.29 -6.57 -1.68
CA HIS A 19 2.80 -7.90 -1.94
C HIS A 19 1.75 -8.69 -2.74
N LEU A 20 2.18 -9.25 -3.87
CA LEU A 20 1.35 -10.11 -4.71
C LEU A 20 1.61 -11.59 -4.39
N PRO A 21 0.60 -12.46 -4.52
CA PRO A 21 0.81 -13.90 -4.45
C PRO A 21 1.80 -14.39 -5.52
N PRO A 22 2.57 -15.46 -5.25
CA PRO A 22 3.43 -16.09 -6.24
C PRO A 22 2.66 -16.46 -7.52
N GLY A 23 3.29 -16.25 -8.68
CA GLY A 23 2.69 -16.55 -9.98
C GLY A 23 1.55 -15.63 -10.42
N ARG A 24 1.26 -14.57 -9.65
CA ARG A 24 0.26 -13.55 -10.02
C ARG A 24 0.91 -12.23 -10.37
N THR A 25 0.30 -11.53 -11.32
CA THR A 25 0.72 -10.17 -11.71
C THR A 25 -0.30 -9.15 -11.24
N ALA A 26 0.14 -7.90 -11.04
CA ALA A 26 -0.77 -6.80 -10.72
C ALA A 26 -1.87 -6.67 -11.78
N LYS A 27 -1.54 -6.83 -13.06
CA LYS A 27 -2.51 -6.81 -14.17
C LYS A 27 -3.57 -7.92 -14.02
N SER A 28 -3.19 -9.10 -13.55
CA SER A 28 -4.13 -10.22 -13.35
C SER A 28 -5.06 -10.07 -12.15
N LEU A 29 -4.67 -9.27 -11.14
CA LEU A 29 -5.42 -9.12 -9.88
C LEU A 29 -6.11 -7.77 -9.73
N LEU A 30 -5.55 -6.73 -10.35
CA LEU A 30 -5.93 -5.33 -10.22
C LEU A 30 -6.16 -4.71 -11.59
N ALA A 31 -6.69 -5.48 -12.55
CA ALA A 31 -7.04 -4.94 -13.86
C ALA A 31 -7.88 -3.67 -13.68
N PRO A 32 -7.58 -2.58 -14.41
CA PRO A 32 -8.15 -1.24 -14.17
C PRO A 32 -9.58 -1.15 -14.71
N THR A 33 -10.46 -2.01 -14.18
CA THR A 33 -11.90 -1.95 -14.41
C THR A 33 -12.51 -0.96 -13.42
N GLU A 34 -13.59 -0.30 -13.83
CA GLU A 34 -14.33 0.64 -12.98
C GLU A 34 -14.65 0.10 -11.57
N PRO A 35 -15.11 -1.16 -11.40
CA PRO A 35 -15.38 -1.72 -10.07
C PRO A 35 -14.13 -1.82 -9.20
N VAL A 36 -12.99 -2.26 -9.78
CA VAL A 36 -11.72 -2.40 -9.05
C VAL A 36 -11.21 -1.03 -8.61
N LEU A 37 -11.22 -0.04 -9.50
CA LEU A 37 -10.79 1.33 -9.20
C LEU A 37 -11.62 1.94 -8.06
N LYS A 38 -12.94 1.80 -8.09
CA LYS A 38 -13.83 2.30 -7.02
C LYS A 38 -13.55 1.60 -5.69
N VAL A 39 -13.27 0.31 -5.69
CA VAL A 39 -12.92 -0.45 -4.48
C VAL A 39 -11.59 0.03 -3.90
N LEU A 40 -10.55 0.19 -4.73
CA LEU A 40 -9.24 0.69 -4.31
C LEU A 40 -9.33 2.12 -3.77
N GLN A 41 -10.04 3.02 -4.46
CA GLN A 41 -10.26 4.39 -3.97
C GLN A 41 -10.93 4.40 -2.59
N LYS A 42 -11.98 3.60 -2.39
CA LYS A 42 -12.66 3.49 -1.08
C LYS A 42 -11.73 2.91 -0.02
N PHE A 43 -10.91 1.92 -0.38
CA PHE A 43 -9.94 1.33 0.52
C PHE A 43 -8.90 2.36 0.98
N PHE A 44 -8.25 3.06 0.05
CA PHE A 44 -7.21 4.02 0.38
C PHE A 44 -7.77 5.25 1.13
N ARG A 45 -8.99 5.70 0.82
CA ARG A 45 -9.67 6.73 1.63
C ARG A 45 -9.92 6.29 3.07
N LYS A 46 -10.28 5.02 3.30
CA LYS A 46 -10.46 4.48 4.66
C LYS A 46 -9.11 4.34 5.36
N PHE A 47 -8.10 3.89 4.63
CA PHE A 47 -6.75 3.73 5.13
C PHE A 47 -6.12 5.06 5.54
N GLU A 48 -6.34 6.11 4.76
CA GLU A 48 -5.91 7.47 5.10
C GLU A 48 -6.48 7.99 6.41
N LYS A 49 -7.76 7.72 6.67
CA LYS A 49 -8.41 8.10 7.93
C LYS A 49 -7.93 7.28 9.13
N HIS A 50 -7.47 6.05 8.89
CA HIS A 50 -7.14 5.07 9.93
C HIS A 50 -5.89 4.26 9.59
N PRO A 51 -4.70 4.90 9.47
CA PRO A 51 -3.48 4.24 8.98
C PRO A 51 -2.93 3.17 9.93
N GLY A 52 -3.34 3.19 11.20
CA GLY A 52 -2.98 2.20 12.21
C GLY A 52 -3.99 1.05 12.37
N GLN A 53 -5.02 0.95 11.53
CA GLN A 53 -5.98 -0.14 11.61
C GLN A 53 -5.66 -1.23 10.58
N THR A 54 -5.82 -2.48 11.00
CA THR A 54 -5.88 -3.59 10.04
C THR A 54 -7.14 -3.45 9.19
N LEU A 55 -6.97 -3.31 7.87
CA LEU A 55 -8.07 -3.19 6.93
C LEU A 55 -8.12 -4.37 5.98
N HIS A 56 -9.33 -4.85 5.72
CA HIS A 56 -9.58 -5.90 4.74
C HIS A 56 -10.58 -5.40 3.70
N LYS A 57 -10.32 -5.67 2.42
CA LYS A 57 -11.23 -5.32 1.35
C LYS A 57 -11.21 -6.36 0.24
N LYS A 58 -12.38 -6.91 -0.06
CA LYS A 58 -12.59 -7.78 -1.21
C LYS A 58 -12.45 -6.97 -2.50
N ILE A 59 -11.59 -7.45 -3.39
CA ILE A 59 -11.41 -6.90 -4.73
C ILE A 59 -12.22 -7.78 -5.70
N PRO A 60 -12.93 -7.19 -6.67
CA PRO A 60 -13.54 -7.94 -7.76
C PRO A 60 -12.48 -8.80 -8.47
N SER A 61 -12.66 -10.12 -8.45
CA SER A 61 -11.79 -11.06 -9.15
C SER A 61 -12.18 -11.16 -10.62
N LEU A 62 -11.20 -11.33 -11.50
CA LEU A 62 -11.44 -11.70 -12.90
C LEU A 62 -11.83 -13.17 -13.08
N LYS A 63 -11.57 -14.01 -12.06
CA LYS A 63 -11.93 -15.42 -12.03
C LYS A 63 -13.05 -15.64 -11.03
N GLU A 64 -14.15 -16.25 -11.48
CA GLU A 64 -15.38 -16.40 -10.70
C GLU A 64 -15.20 -17.25 -9.43
N ASP A 65 -14.32 -18.25 -9.50
CA ASP A 65 -14.02 -19.18 -8.39
C ASP A 65 -12.96 -18.68 -7.40
N GLU A 66 -12.52 -17.44 -7.56
CA GLU A 66 -11.49 -16.84 -6.71
C GLU A 66 -12.08 -15.72 -5.84
N GLU A 67 -11.62 -15.67 -4.60
CA GLU A 67 -11.77 -14.53 -3.72
C GLU A 67 -10.42 -13.85 -3.57
N VAL A 68 -10.38 -12.56 -3.93
CA VAL A 68 -9.20 -11.72 -3.86
C VAL A 68 -9.40 -10.70 -2.74
N LEU A 69 -8.51 -10.68 -1.76
CA LEU A 69 -8.58 -9.80 -0.60
C LEU A 69 -7.34 -8.91 -0.52
N LEU A 70 -7.52 -7.60 -0.55
CA LEU A 70 -6.50 -6.64 -0.18
C LEU A 70 -6.52 -6.44 1.34
N VAL A 71 -5.36 -6.58 1.95
CA VAL A 71 -5.17 -6.46 3.38
C VAL A 71 -4.13 -5.38 3.65
N ALA A 72 -4.42 -4.45 4.55
CA ALA A 72 -3.42 -3.62 5.21
C ALA A 72 -3.18 -4.17 6.61
N GLU A 73 -1.93 -4.46 6.95
CA GLU A 73 -1.55 -4.84 8.32
C GLU A 73 -1.44 -3.58 9.18
N SER A 74 -1.90 -3.66 10.44
CA SER A 74 -1.69 -2.59 11.41
C SER A 74 -0.20 -2.34 11.61
N ALA A 75 0.21 -1.07 11.57
CA ALA A 75 1.55 -0.64 11.97
C ALA A 75 1.72 -0.59 13.50
N ALA A 76 0.61 -0.74 14.26
CA ALA A 76 0.55 -0.64 15.70
C ALA A 76 -0.05 -1.92 16.27
N ASP A 77 0.80 -2.91 16.54
CA ASP A 77 0.51 -3.87 17.59
C ASP A 77 1.50 -3.60 18.74
N PRO A 78 1.09 -2.81 19.76
CA PRO A 78 1.97 -2.34 20.83
C PRO A 78 2.51 -3.45 21.73
N THR A 79 1.95 -4.66 21.70
CA THR A 79 2.42 -5.81 22.48
C THR A 79 3.33 -6.75 21.67
N SER A 80 3.46 -6.53 20.36
CA SER A 80 4.22 -7.40 19.45
C SER A 80 5.64 -6.92 19.10
N GLY A 81 6.03 -5.71 19.51
CA GLY A 81 7.31 -5.12 19.11
C GLY A 81 7.42 -4.82 17.61
N ASN A 82 6.31 -4.79 16.87
CA ASN A 82 6.32 -4.61 15.43
C ASN A 82 6.60 -3.14 15.07
N VAL A 83 7.83 -2.87 14.65
CA VAL A 83 8.31 -1.56 14.20
C VAL A 83 7.64 -1.21 12.87
N GLN A 84 7.07 -0.01 12.75
CA GLN A 84 6.57 0.52 11.49
C GLN A 84 7.66 0.37 10.41
N SER A 85 7.37 -0.39 9.36
CA SER A 85 8.32 -0.66 8.29
C SER A 85 8.78 0.65 7.66
N ARG A 86 10.09 0.83 7.47
CA ARG A 86 10.66 1.99 6.79
C ARG A 86 11.34 1.52 5.52
N LEU A 87 11.06 2.20 4.42
CA LEU A 87 11.67 1.90 3.13
C LEU A 87 12.62 3.02 2.70
N PRO A 88 13.80 2.67 2.12
CA PRO A 88 14.65 3.63 1.47
C PRO A 88 14.02 4.13 0.16
N PHE A 89 13.97 5.45 0.01
CA PHE A 89 13.60 6.15 -1.22
C PHE A 89 14.75 7.04 -1.66
N VAL A 90 15.00 7.09 -2.97
CA VAL A 90 15.97 7.97 -3.58
C VAL A 90 15.23 8.96 -4.47
N GLY A 91 15.58 10.24 -4.37
CA GLY A 91 14.90 11.30 -5.08
C GLY A 91 15.72 12.58 -5.12
N ARG A 92 15.27 13.56 -5.91
CA ARG A 92 15.96 14.85 -6.02
C ARG A 92 15.88 15.60 -4.70
N SER A 93 16.99 16.16 -4.27
CA SER A 93 17.08 17.07 -3.13
C SER A 93 16.80 18.51 -3.54
N SER A 94 16.32 19.32 -2.61
CA SER A 94 16.06 20.74 -2.80
C SER A 94 17.32 21.56 -3.06
N GLY A 95 18.45 21.14 -2.49
CA GLY A 95 19.78 21.73 -2.73
C GLY A 95 20.46 21.28 -4.04
N GLY A 96 19.78 20.50 -4.88
CA GLY A 96 20.38 19.87 -6.05
C GLY A 96 21.06 18.53 -5.72
N GLY A 97 21.12 17.63 -6.71
CA GLY A 97 21.59 16.25 -6.53
C GLY A 97 20.48 15.27 -6.15
N TYR A 98 20.87 14.18 -5.49
CA TYR A 98 19.97 13.12 -5.03
C TYR A 98 20.20 12.87 -3.54
N CYS A 99 19.12 12.62 -2.80
CA CYS A 99 19.18 12.18 -1.41
C CYS A 99 18.53 10.80 -1.24
N LEU A 100 18.99 10.07 -0.21
CA LEU A 100 18.42 8.82 0.25
C LEU A 100 17.69 9.09 1.56
N ARG A 101 16.42 8.66 1.65
CA ARG A 101 15.61 8.85 2.84
C ARG A 101 14.81 7.61 3.19
N GLN A 102 14.70 7.30 4.47
CA GLN A 102 13.84 6.23 4.95
C GLN A 102 12.46 6.79 5.29
N LEU A 103 11.44 6.41 4.52
CA LEU A 103 10.05 6.84 4.75
C LEU A 103 9.22 5.71 5.37
N PRO A 104 8.26 6.04 6.25
CA PRO A 104 7.32 5.06 6.77
C PRO A 104 6.54 4.41 5.63
N ALA A 105 6.43 3.09 5.68
CA ALA A 105 5.75 2.29 4.69
C ALA A 105 4.81 1.30 5.36
N HIS A 106 3.64 1.15 4.76
CA HIS A 106 2.63 0.21 5.20
C HIS A 106 2.69 -1.05 4.36
N ARG A 107 2.64 -2.19 5.04
CA ARG A 107 2.58 -3.49 4.37
C ARG A 107 1.15 -3.77 3.96
N LEU A 108 0.96 -3.86 2.66
CA LEU A 108 -0.26 -4.31 2.03
C LEU A 108 0.01 -5.65 1.36
N HIS A 109 -0.93 -6.59 1.41
CA HIS A 109 -0.80 -7.83 0.65
C HIS A 109 -2.14 -8.26 0.08
N ILE A 110 -2.05 -8.91 -1.07
CA ILE A 110 -3.21 -9.52 -1.71
C ILE A 110 -3.22 -11.01 -1.35
N ARG A 111 -4.31 -11.46 -0.74
CA ARG A 111 -4.60 -12.88 -0.53
C ARG A 111 -5.54 -13.36 -1.63
N VAL A 112 -5.32 -14.58 -2.10
CA VAL A 112 -6.21 -15.25 -3.04
C VAL A 112 -6.60 -16.58 -2.43
N SER A 113 -7.90 -16.83 -2.32
CA SER A 113 -8.48 -18.11 -1.90
C SER A 113 -9.42 -18.64 -2.97
N LYS A 114 -9.54 -19.97 -3.04
CA LYS A 114 -10.63 -20.60 -3.79
C LYS A 114 -11.92 -20.46 -2.98
N ARG A 115 -13.04 -20.26 -3.66
CA ARG A 115 -14.36 -20.33 -3.04
C ARG A 115 -14.74 -21.78 -2.72
#